data_AF-A0A2D4YCD0-F1
#
_entry.id   AF-A0A2D4YCD0-F1
#
_cell.length_a   1.000
_cell.length_b   1.000
_cell.length_c   1.000
_cell.angle_alpha   90.00
_cell.angle_beta   90.00
_cell.angle_gamma   90.00
#
_symmetry.space_group_name_H-M   'P 1'
#
loop_
_entity.id
_entity.type
_entity.pdbx_description
1 polymer ?
#
loop_
_entity_poly.entity_id
_entity_poly.type
_entity_poly.pdbx_seq_one_letter_code
_entity_poly.pdbx_strand_id
1 'polypeptide(L)'
;MESHNAKEQKLLSAKKRVRQLKLFYIHFVGYLVVVALLLYNLYIVEGAYKNNIISLNLSILVLWTVAIVLHAWKVFREKKVFKESWEDKKIASYLEKDETEETKMWE
;
A
#
# COMPACT_ATOMS: atom_id res chain seq x y z
N MET A 1 -12.63 -9.18 -30.74
CA MET A 1 -12.36 -7.93 -30.01
C MET A 1 -12.55 -8.20 -28.54
N GLU A 2 -11.69 -7.71 -27.64
CA GLU A 2 -12.09 -7.61 -26.22
C GLU A 2 -13.21 -6.57 -26.13
N SER A 3 -14.27 -6.84 -25.38
CA SER A 3 -15.33 -5.85 -25.18
C SER A 3 -14.80 -4.69 -24.33
N HIS A 4 -15.27 -3.46 -24.57
CA HIS A 4 -14.92 -2.30 -23.75
C HIS A 4 -15.14 -2.57 -22.25
N ASN A 5 -16.24 -3.26 -21.92
CA ASN A 5 -16.57 -3.67 -20.56
C ASN A 5 -15.46 -4.54 -19.91
N ALA A 6 -14.78 -5.40 -20.68
CA ALA A 6 -13.63 -6.18 -20.18
C ALA A 6 -12.37 -5.32 -19.99
N LYS A 7 -12.08 -4.37 -20.90
CA LYS A 7 -11.01 -3.36 -20.70
C LYS A 7 -11.29 -2.54 -19.42
N GLU A 8 -12.51 -2.05 -19.25
CA GLU A 8 -12.94 -1.28 -18.08
C GLU A 8 -12.84 -2.07 -16.78
N GLN A 9 -13.24 -3.35 -16.75
CA GLN A 9 -13.12 -4.18 -15.54
C GLN A 9 -11.65 -4.45 -15.15
N LYS A 10 -10.74 -4.59 -16.13
CA LYS A 10 -9.28 -4.62 -15.89
C LYS A 10 -8.79 -3.28 -15.30
N LEU A 11 -9.21 -2.15 -15.86
CA LEU A 11 -8.85 -0.81 -15.35
C LEU A 11 -9.43 -0.53 -13.95
N LEU A 12 -10.66 -0.95 -13.67
CA LEU A 12 -11.31 -0.79 -12.36
C LEU A 12 -10.67 -1.67 -11.28
N SER A 13 -10.29 -2.90 -11.61
CA SER A 13 -9.57 -3.78 -10.68
C SER A 13 -8.14 -3.28 -10.42
N ALA A 14 -7.43 -2.79 -11.43
CA ALA A 14 -6.15 -2.11 -11.26
C ALA A 14 -6.27 -0.86 -10.37
N LYS A 15 -7.25 0.03 -10.63
CA LYS A 15 -7.54 1.21 -9.80
C LYS A 15 -7.88 0.83 -8.34
N LYS A 16 -8.61 -0.26 -8.09
CA LYS A 16 -8.87 -0.79 -6.73
C LYS A 16 -7.57 -1.24 -6.04
N ARG A 17 -6.73 -2.04 -6.70
CA ARG A 17 -5.42 -2.50 -6.18
C ARG A 17 -4.52 -1.31 -5.81
N VAL A 18 -4.40 -0.31 -6.68
CA VAL A 18 -3.62 0.92 -6.42
C VAL A 18 -4.18 1.71 -5.23
N ARG A 19 -5.52 1.81 -5.09
CA ARG A 19 -6.17 2.48 -3.95
C ARG A 19 -5.89 1.74 -2.63
N GLN A 20 -5.96 0.41 -2.60
CA GLN A 20 -5.60 -0.40 -1.44
C GLN A 20 -4.12 -0.19 -1.05
N LEU A 21 -3.22 -0.19 -2.05
CA LEU A 21 -1.79 0.00 -1.81
C LEU A 21 -1.47 1.41 -1.27
N LYS A 22 -2.09 2.47 -1.82
CA LYS A 22 -1.97 3.83 -1.27
C LYS A 22 -2.49 3.89 0.18
N LEU A 23 -3.61 3.24 0.48
CA LEU A 23 -4.14 3.19 1.84
C LEU A 23 -3.18 2.48 2.82
N PHE A 24 -2.57 1.37 2.40
CA PHE A 24 -1.53 0.67 3.17
C PHE A 24 -0.33 1.59 3.46
N TYR A 25 0.21 2.28 2.44
CA TYR A 25 1.34 3.18 2.64
C TYR A 25 1.05 4.32 3.62
N ILE A 26 -0.16 4.91 3.60
CA ILE A 26 -0.56 5.94 4.57
C ILE A 26 -0.53 5.38 6.01
N HIS A 27 -1.07 4.17 6.23
CA HIS A 27 -1.05 3.53 7.55
C HIS A 27 0.38 3.14 7.98
N PHE A 28 1.22 2.69 7.05
CA PHE A 28 2.60 2.32 7.32
C PHE A 28 3.47 3.55 7.66
N VAL A 29 3.31 4.67 6.96
CA VAL A 29 3.99 5.94 7.30
C VAL A 29 3.50 6.48 8.65
N GLY A 30 2.18 6.44 8.91
CA GLY A 30 1.63 6.80 10.22
C GLY A 30 2.21 5.96 11.36
N TYR A 31 2.33 4.64 11.14
CA TYR A 31 2.98 3.73 12.08
C TYR A 31 4.46 4.09 12.34
N LEU A 32 5.24 4.41 11.29
CA LEU A 32 6.63 4.85 11.46
C LEU A 32 6.74 6.14 12.29
N VAL A 33 5.82 7.10 12.10
CA VAL A 33 5.77 8.33 12.91
C VAL A 33 5.41 8.02 14.37
N VAL A 34 4.46 7.13 14.63
CA VAL A 34 4.13 6.67 16.00
C VAL A 34 5.30 5.95 16.65
N VAL A 35 6.02 5.08 15.93
CA VAL A 35 7.24 4.42 16.44
C VAL A 35 8.33 5.44 16.75
N ALA A 36 8.55 6.44 15.91
CA ALA A 36 9.53 7.50 16.17
C ALA A 36 9.15 8.34 17.42
N LEU A 37 7.88 8.66 17.60
CA LEU A 37 7.38 9.35 18.81
C LEU A 37 7.51 8.49 20.07
N LEU A 38 7.26 7.17 19.99
CA LEU A 38 7.47 6.24 21.10
C LEU A 38 8.95 6.10 21.45
N LEU A 39 9.85 6.00 20.46
CA LEU A 39 11.30 5.97 20.68
C LEU A 39 11.81 7.27 21.31
N TYR A 40 11.31 8.42 20.85
CA TYR A 40 11.62 9.72 21.48
C TYR A 40 11.09 9.79 22.91
N ASN A 41 9.87 9.32 23.17
CA ASN A 41 9.31 9.24 24.52
C ASN A 41 10.16 8.34 25.43
N LEU A 42 10.60 7.18 24.97
CA LEU A 42 11.49 6.27 25.70
C LEU A 42 12.85 6.90 26.02
N TYR A 43 13.37 7.78 25.16
CA TYR A 43 14.62 8.52 25.38
C TYR A 43 14.48 9.58 26.47
N ILE A 44 13.39 10.37 26.47
CA ILE A 44 13.19 11.47 27.43
C ILE A 44 12.54 11.05 28.76
N VAL A 45 12.07 9.81 28.90
CA VAL A 45 11.32 9.38 30.11
C VAL A 45 12.26 9.17 31.29
N GLU A 46 11.96 9.82 32.42
CA GLU A 46 12.70 9.72 33.68
C GLU A 46 11.74 9.64 34.88
N GLY A 47 12.28 9.31 36.07
CA GLY A 47 11.51 9.17 37.30
C GLY A 47 10.94 7.76 37.56
N ALA A 48 10.30 7.58 38.71
CA ALA A 48 9.96 6.26 39.28
C ALA A 48 9.07 5.38 38.40
N TYR A 49 8.21 5.96 37.57
CA TYR A 49 7.28 5.23 36.70
C TYR A 49 7.91 4.78 35.36
N LYS A 50 9.18 5.09 35.11
CA LYS A 50 9.92 4.78 33.87
C LYS A 50 9.72 3.34 33.39
N ASN A 51 9.91 2.35 34.24
CA ASN A 51 9.80 0.94 33.85
C ASN A 51 8.38 0.53 33.43
N ASN A 52 7.34 1.09 34.07
CA ASN A 52 5.95 0.80 33.71
C ASN A 52 5.59 1.46 32.37
N ILE A 53 6.04 2.70 32.14
CA ILE A 53 5.83 3.41 30.87
C ILE A 53 6.57 2.70 29.72
N ILE A 54 7.82 2.27 29.95
CA ILE A 54 8.58 1.44 28.98
C ILE A 54 7.84 0.15 28.66
N SER A 55 7.38 -0.60 29.68
CA SER A 55 6.67 -1.87 29.50
C SER A 55 5.38 -1.72 28.69
N LEU A 56 4.58 -0.67 28.96
CA LEU A 56 3.38 -0.35 28.20
C LEU A 56 3.71 0.07 26.76
N ASN A 57 4.69 0.96 26.56
CA ASN A 57 5.13 1.40 25.23
C ASN A 57 5.64 0.23 24.38
N LEU A 58 6.42 -0.69 24.94
CA LEU A 58 6.89 -1.90 24.26
C LEU A 58 5.73 -2.86 23.93
N SER A 59 4.79 -3.07 24.86
CA SER A 59 3.61 -3.92 24.64
C SER A 59 2.73 -3.39 23.50
N ILE A 60 2.51 -2.07 23.48
CA ILE A 60 1.79 -1.36 22.41
C ILE A 60 2.55 -1.50 21.08
N LEU A 61 3.87 -1.24 21.07
CA LEU A 61 4.69 -1.31 19.87
C LEU A 61 4.70 -2.73 19.27
N VAL A 62 4.81 -3.78 20.09
CA VAL A 62 4.74 -5.18 19.64
C VAL A 62 3.37 -5.51 19.04
N LEU A 63 2.27 -5.14 19.71
CA LEU A 63 0.91 -5.41 19.22
C LEU A 63 0.63 -4.68 17.89
N TRP A 64 1.04 -3.42 17.78
CA TRP A 64 0.95 -2.67 16.52
C TRP A 64 1.90 -3.18 15.43
N THR A 65 3.09 -3.68 15.78
CA THR A 65 3.98 -4.38 14.84
C THR A 65 3.28 -5.58 14.23
N VAL A 66 2.67 -6.44 15.07
CA VAL A 66 1.94 -7.63 14.62
C VAL A 66 0.75 -7.23 13.74
N ALA A 67 -0.02 -6.20 14.11
CA ALA A 67 -1.14 -5.70 13.30
C ALA A 67 -0.67 -5.19 11.92
N ILE A 68 0.43 -4.43 11.87
CA ILE A 68 1.05 -3.95 10.62
C ILE A 68 1.59 -5.13 9.80
N VAL A 69 2.23 -6.12 10.41
CA VAL A 69 2.75 -7.32 9.71
C VAL A 69 1.60 -8.15 9.13
N LEU A 70 0.47 -8.30 9.83
CA LEU A 70 -0.71 -9.00 9.30
C LEU A 70 -1.39 -8.21 8.18
N HIS A 71 -1.50 -6.88 8.30
CA HIS A 71 -2.05 -6.04 7.24
C HIS A 71 -1.12 -6.01 6.00
N ALA A 72 0.18 -5.94 6.22
CA ALA A 72 1.20 -6.09 5.18
C ALA A 72 1.09 -7.48 4.54
N TRP A 73 0.98 -8.57 5.31
CA TRP A 73 0.81 -9.91 4.77
C TRP A 73 -0.45 -10.01 3.89
N LYS A 74 -1.56 -9.38 4.26
CA LYS A 74 -2.78 -9.34 3.43
C LYS A 74 -2.51 -8.64 2.08
N VAL A 75 -2.00 -7.41 2.11
CA VAL A 75 -1.72 -6.58 0.92
C VAL A 75 -0.59 -7.17 0.06
N PHE A 76 0.46 -7.70 0.68
CA PHE A 76 1.57 -8.35 0.00
C PHE A 76 1.29 -9.79 -0.43
N ARG A 77 0.28 -10.49 0.10
CA ARG A 77 -0.23 -11.73 -0.48
C ARG A 77 -0.95 -11.46 -1.80
N GLU A 78 -1.76 -10.40 -1.86
CA GLU A 78 -2.34 -9.90 -3.12
C GLU A 78 -1.21 -9.48 -4.10
N LYS A 79 -0.09 -8.91 -3.61
CA LYS A 79 1.12 -8.66 -4.43
C LYS A 79 2.07 -9.85 -4.64
N LYS A 80 1.92 -11.02 -4.02
CA LYS A 80 2.87 -12.15 -4.21
C LYS A 80 2.62 -12.94 -5.49
N VAL A 81 1.45 -12.75 -6.09
CA VAL A 81 1.13 -13.12 -7.49
C VAL A 81 1.88 -12.21 -8.47
N PHE A 82 2.16 -10.96 -8.08
CA PHE A 82 2.77 -9.88 -8.88
C PHE A 82 4.28 -10.07 -9.17
N LYS A 83 4.75 -11.33 -9.27
CA LYS A 83 6.06 -11.67 -9.84
C LYS A 83 6.00 -11.91 -11.36
N GLU A 84 4.80 -11.94 -11.96
CA GLU A 84 4.60 -11.90 -13.42
C GLU A 84 4.90 -10.49 -13.97
N SER A 85 6.18 -10.23 -14.22
CA SER A 85 6.76 -8.93 -14.58
C SER A 85 5.83 -8.14 -15.54
N TRP A 86 5.19 -7.19 -16.23
CA TRP A 86 4.27 -7.40 -17.35
C TRP A 86 3.11 -6.40 -17.25
N GLU A 87 2.33 -6.45 -16.16
CA GLU A 87 1.14 -5.60 -15.94
C GLU A 87 1.48 -4.11 -16.09
N ASP A 88 2.52 -3.63 -15.40
CA ASP A 88 2.92 -2.21 -15.39
C ASP A 88 3.46 -1.69 -16.74
N LYS A 89 3.73 -2.55 -17.73
CA LYS A 89 4.20 -2.14 -19.07
C LYS A 89 3.22 -2.40 -20.20
N LYS A 90 2.27 -3.33 -20.02
CA LYS A 90 1.23 -3.60 -21.04
C LYS A 90 0.10 -2.58 -21.01
N ILE A 91 -0.30 -2.12 -19.82
CA ILE A 91 -1.42 -1.17 -19.64
C ILE A 91 -1.15 0.16 -20.36
N ALA A 92 0.09 0.66 -20.34
CA ALA A 92 0.49 1.85 -21.10
C ALA A 92 0.29 1.65 -22.62
N SER A 93 0.82 0.55 -23.17
CA SER A 93 0.78 0.27 -24.62
C SER A 93 -0.60 0.00 -25.23
N TYR A 94 -1.64 -0.15 -24.42
CA TYR A 94 -3.02 -0.28 -24.89
C TYR A 94 -3.79 1.05 -24.87
N LEU A 95 -3.48 1.95 -23.94
CA LEU A 95 -4.07 3.30 -23.93
C LEU A 95 -3.54 4.14 -25.10
N GLU A 96 -2.21 4.13 -25.29
CA GLU A 96 -1.50 4.88 -26.33
C GLU A 96 -1.89 4.48 -27.78
N LYS A 97 -2.51 3.31 -27.95
CA LYS A 97 -3.00 2.81 -29.25
C LYS A 97 -4.47 3.09 -29.52
N ASP A 98 -5.33 3.05 -28.50
CA ASP A 98 -6.75 3.38 -28.69
C ASP A 98 -6.87 4.86 -29.15
N GLU A 99 -6.11 5.80 -28.57
CA GLU A 99 -6.10 7.23 -28.95
C GLU A 99 -5.50 7.50 -30.36
N THR A 100 -4.55 6.69 -30.83
CA THR A 100 -3.82 6.93 -32.11
C THR A 100 -4.41 6.23 -33.33
N GLU A 101 -5.40 5.35 -33.17
CA GLU A 101 -6.25 4.86 -34.26
C GLU A 101 -7.59 5.60 -34.33
N GLU A 102 -8.17 6.08 -33.23
CA GLU A 102 -9.34 6.98 -33.29
C GLU A 102 -9.04 8.24 -34.11
N THR A 103 -7.90 8.90 -33.85
CA THR A 103 -7.47 10.11 -34.57
C THR A 103 -7.24 9.92 -36.07
N LYS A 104 -7.11 8.68 -36.56
CA LYS A 104 -6.93 8.34 -38.00
C LYS A 104 -8.19 7.89 -38.71
N MET A 105 -9.32 7.81 -38.01
CA MET A 105 -10.62 7.44 -38.58
C MET A 105 -11.54 8.67 -38.79
N TRP A 106 -11.07 9.87 -38.40
CA TRP A 106 -11.74 11.15 -38.56
C TRP A 106 -10.95 12.15 -39.45
N GLU A 107 -9.86 11.70 -40.08
CA GLU A 107 -9.09 12.40 -41.13
C GLU A 107 -9.26 11.69 -42.49
#